data_AF-A0A7N2LY45-F1
#
_entry.id   AF-A0A7N2LY45-F1
#
_cell.length_a   1.000
_cell.length_b   1.000
_cell.length_c   1.000
_cell.angle_alpha   90.00
_cell.angle_beta   90.00
_cell.angle_gamma   90.00
#
_symmetry.space_group_name_H-M   'P 1'
#
loop_
_entity.id
_entity.type
_entity.pdbx_description
1 polymer ?
#
loop_
_entity_poly.entity_id
_entity_poly.type
_entity_poly.pdbx_seq_one_letter_code
_entity_poly.pdbx_strand_id
1 'polypeptide(L)'
;MVKVVSPDDGDVFESLVLCCEDCNWDPVVFDMLIKAYVKANMIEQGFRTFRRPVEVGFVPSVVACNFCLNGLVKLRCVDRCWEVYEE
;
A
#
# COMPACT_ATOMS: atom_id res chain seq x y z
N MET A 1 -28.11 0.50 -2.69
CA MET A 1 -27.93 -0.86 -3.22
C MET A 1 -26.45 -1.02 -3.45
N VAL A 2 -25.73 -1.56 -2.46
CA VAL A 2 -24.27 -1.72 -2.51
C VAL A 2 -23.97 -2.60 -3.72
N LYS A 3 -23.29 -2.06 -4.74
CA LYS A 3 -22.78 -2.88 -5.83
C LYS A 3 -21.76 -3.81 -5.21
N VAL A 4 -22.13 -5.08 -5.09
CA VAL A 4 -21.19 -6.16 -4.84
C VAL A 4 -20.23 -6.16 -6.03
N VAL A 5 -19.03 -5.64 -5.80
CA VAL A 5 -17.93 -5.68 -6.77
C VAL A 5 -17.58 -7.15 -6.97
N SER A 6 -17.78 -7.63 -8.20
CA SER A 6 -17.39 -8.97 -8.65
C SER A 6 -15.87 -9.15 -8.57
N PRO A 7 -15.38 -10.39 -8.31
CA PRO A 7 -13.98 -10.68 -8.12
C PRO A 7 -13.26 -10.83 -9.47
N ASP A 8 -13.03 -9.73 -10.18
CA ASP A 8 -12.10 -9.65 -11.31
C ASP A 8 -10.95 -8.74 -10.88
N ASP A 9 -9.78 -9.30 -10.57
CA ASP A 9 -8.45 -8.64 -10.46
C ASP A 9 -8.43 -7.16 -10.03
N GLY A 10 -9.29 -6.79 -9.09
CA GLY A 10 -9.54 -5.40 -8.72
C GLY A 10 -8.41 -4.89 -7.84
N ASP A 11 -7.89 -3.72 -8.18
CA ASP A 11 -6.91 -3.05 -7.35
C ASP A 11 -7.53 -2.72 -5.98
N VAL A 12 -7.04 -3.42 -4.95
CA VAL A 12 -7.55 -3.29 -3.58
C VAL A 12 -7.37 -1.85 -3.08
N PHE A 13 -6.31 -1.17 -3.53
CA PHE A 13 -6.08 0.22 -3.19
C PHE A 13 -7.21 1.12 -3.69
N GLU A 14 -7.57 1.01 -4.98
CA GLU A 14 -8.66 1.80 -5.57
C GLU A 14 -10.00 1.51 -4.89
N SER A 15 -10.23 0.24 -4.53
CA SER A 15 -11.43 -0.15 -3.79
C SER A 15 -11.51 0.54 -2.41
N LEU A 16 -10.37 0.66 -1.70
CA LEU A 16 -10.31 1.38 -0.42
C LEU A 16 -10.52 2.88 -0.61
N VAL A 17 -9.94 3.48 -1.65
CA VAL A 17 -10.09 4.91 -1.97
C VAL A 17 -11.54 5.24 -2.30
N LEU A 18 -12.21 4.43 -3.12
CA LEU A 18 -13.62 4.63 -3.46
C LEU A 18 -14.54 4.58 -2.22
N CYS A 19 -14.20 3.77 -1.22
CA CYS A 19 -14.94 3.72 0.04
C CYS A 19 -14.71 4.92 0.98
N CYS A 20 -13.75 5.80 0.67
CA CYS A 20 -13.43 6.97 1.52
C CYS A 20 -14.53 8.04 1.48
N GLU A 21 -15.33 8.09 0.40
CA GLU A 21 -16.42 9.08 0.26
C GLU A 21 -17.65 8.71 1.13
N ASP A 22 -17.85 7.42 1.38
CA ASP A 22 -19.05 6.88 2.04
C ASP A 22 -18.85 6.58 3.54
N CYS A 23 -17.61 6.62 4.03
CA CYS A 23 -17.23 6.18 5.37
C CYS A 23 -16.27 7.14 6.06
N ASN A 24 -16.33 7.22 7.40
CA ASN A 24 -15.26 7.82 8.21
C ASN A 24 -14.06 6.86 8.23
N TRP A 25 -13.26 6.89 7.17
CA TRP A 25 -12.12 5.99 6.98
C TRP A 25 -10.88 6.49 7.75
N ASP A 26 -10.00 5.55 8.07
CA ASP A 26 -8.73 5.81 8.74
C ASP A 26 -7.58 5.43 7.78
N PRO A 27 -6.61 6.33 7.52
CA PRO A 27 -5.46 6.05 6.67
C PRO A 27 -4.61 4.84 7.05
N VAL A 28 -4.76 4.33 8.28
CA VAL A 28 -4.17 3.06 8.72
C VAL A 28 -4.51 1.88 7.82
N VAL A 29 -5.60 1.94 7.03
CA VAL A 29 -5.94 0.88 6.07
C VAL A 29 -4.85 0.66 5.02
N PHE A 30 -4.14 1.72 4.59
CA PHE A 30 -3.03 1.59 3.64
C PHE A 30 -1.82 0.93 4.27
N ASP A 31 -1.49 1.28 5.51
CA ASP A 31 -0.46 0.59 6.29
C ASP A 31 -0.74 -0.91 6.42
N MET A 32 -2.01 -1.26 6.68
CA MET A 32 -2.44 -2.66 6.76
C MET A 32 -2.28 -3.36 5.42
N LEU A 33 -2.67 -2.70 4.32
CA LEU A 33 -2.56 -3.25 2.96
C LEU A 33 -1.10 -3.47 2.56
N ILE A 34 -0.20 -2.51 2.81
CA ILE A 34 1.25 -2.64 2.57
C ILE A 34 1.79 -3.86 3.33
N LYS A 35 1.48 -3.96 4.64
CA LYS A 35 1.92 -5.09 5.48
C LYS A 35 1.38 -6.42 4.96
N ALA A 36 0.12 -6.46 4.52
CA ALA A 36 -0.50 -7.67 3.98
C ALA A 36 0.21 -8.13 2.70
N TYR A 37 0.44 -7.23 1.74
CA TYR A 37 1.17 -7.56 0.51
C TYR A 37 2.59 -8.03 0.78
N VAL A 38 3.34 -7.33 1.64
CA VAL A 38 4.71 -7.73 1.98
C VAL A 38 4.73 -9.11 2.65
N LYS A 39 3.80 -9.40 3.56
CA LYS A 39 3.68 -10.72 4.20
C LYS A 39 3.29 -11.82 3.21
N ALA A 40 2.49 -11.50 2.20
CA ALA A 40 2.13 -12.39 1.10
C ALA A 40 3.26 -12.55 0.05
N ASN A 41 4.44 -11.96 0.28
CA ASN A 41 5.55 -11.92 -0.67
C ASN A 41 5.22 -11.19 -2.00
N MET A 42 4.16 -10.37 -1.99
CA MET A 42 3.69 -9.53 -3.09
C MET A 42 4.35 -8.15 -2.99
N ILE A 43 5.68 -8.11 -3.01
CA ILE A 43 6.45 -6.90 -2.65
C ILE A 43 6.18 -5.75 -3.63
N GLU A 44 5.99 -6.04 -4.91
CA GLU A 44 5.69 -5.00 -5.90
C GLU A 44 4.34 -4.31 -5.63
N GLN A 45 3.30 -5.08 -5.29
CA GLN A 45 2.00 -4.53 -4.90
C GLN A 45 2.12 -3.72 -3.60
N GLY A 46 2.90 -4.21 -2.63
CA GLY A 46 3.19 -3.48 -1.40
C GLY A 46 3.88 -2.13 -1.65
N PHE A 47 4.86 -2.09 -2.55
CA PHE A 47 5.55 -0.86 -2.95
C PHE A 47 4.65 0.10 -3.72
N ARG A 48 3.83 -0.40 -4.67
CA ARG A 48 2.84 0.44 -5.37
C ARG A 48 1.84 1.06 -4.39
N THR A 49 1.39 0.28 -3.41
CA THR A 49 0.49 0.75 -2.35
C THR A 49 1.16 1.80 -1.45
N PHE A 50 2.46 1.69 -1.20
CA PHE A 50 3.22 2.72 -0.48
C PHE A 50 3.30 4.04 -1.25
N ARG A 51 3.57 4.00 -2.55
CA ARG A 51 3.78 5.21 -3.36
C ARG A 51 2.52 6.06 -3.55
N ARG A 52 1.37 5.43 -3.78
CA ARG A 52 0.15 6.17 -4.16
C ARG A 52 -0.34 7.17 -3.11
N PRO A 53 -0.43 6.82 -1.80
CA PRO A 53 -0.75 7.80 -0.77
C PRO A 53 0.28 8.91 -0.65
N VAL A 54 1.57 8.59 -0.83
CA VAL A 54 2.66 9.55 -0.72
C VAL A 54 2.56 10.63 -1.80
N GLU A 55 2.19 10.25 -3.03
CA GLU A 55 1.95 11.18 -4.14
C GLU A 55 0.83 12.21 -3.86
N VAL A 56 -0.08 11.92 -2.92
CA VAL A 56 -1.14 12.83 -2.47
C VAL A 56 -0.88 13.44 -1.08
N GLY A 57 0.34 13.30 -0.56
CA GLY A 57 0.80 13.91 0.69
C GLY A 57 0.50 13.10 1.96
N PHE A 58 0.07 11.84 1.84
CA PHE A 58 -0.10 10.94 2.97
C PHE A 58 1.09 9.98 3.09
N VAL A 59 1.83 10.06 4.19
CA VAL A 59 2.99 9.20 4.44
C VAL A 59 2.58 7.99 5.29
N PRO A 60 2.75 6.75 4.80
CA PRO A 60 2.54 5.54 5.59
C PRO A 60 3.40 5.51 6.86
N SER A 61 3.00 4.77 7.89
CA SER A 61 3.80 4.75 9.13
C SER A 61 5.20 4.18 8.93
N VAL A 62 6.14 4.57 9.78
CA VAL A 62 7.50 3.99 9.85
C VAL A 62 7.48 2.46 9.89
N VAL A 63 6.47 1.87 10.55
CA VAL A 63 6.31 0.41 10.58
C VAL A 63 6.00 -0.13 9.18
N ALA A 64 5.10 0.50 8.42
CA ALA A 64 4.82 0.12 7.04
C ALA A 64 6.04 0.32 6.13
N CYS A 65 6.77 1.44 6.27
CA CYS A 65 8.01 1.69 5.53
C CYS A 65 9.04 0.59 5.80
N ASN A 66 9.27 0.22 7.06
CA ASN A 66 10.19 -0.85 7.45
C ASN A 66 9.80 -2.21 6.85
N PHE A 67 8.51 -2.51 6.77
CA PHE A 67 8.03 -3.71 6.09
C PHE A 67 8.36 -3.65 4.59
N CYS A 68 8.10 -2.51 3.94
CA CYS A 68 8.39 -2.32 2.52
C CYS A 68 9.89 -2.45 2.23
N LEU A 69 10.75 -1.77 2.99
CA LEU A 69 12.22 -1.83 2.91
C LEU A 69 12.75 -3.26 3.08
N ASN A 70 12.25 -3.98 4.09
CA ASN A 70 12.63 -5.37 4.32
C ASN A 70 12.22 -6.30 3.16
N GLY A 71 11.09 -6.01 2.49
CA GLY A 71 10.70 -6.72 1.27
C GLY A 71 11.62 -6.41 0.08
N LEU A 72 11.88 -5.13 -0.16
CA LEU A 72 12.69 -4.65 -1.29
C LEU A 72 14.15 -5.10 -1.21
N VAL A 73 14.77 -5.06 -0.03
CA VAL A 73 16.16 -5.51 0.15
C VAL A 73 16.32 -7.00 -0.13
N LYS A 74 15.31 -7.82 0.20
CA LYS A 74 15.30 -9.26 -0.09
C LYS A 74 15.19 -9.56 -1.59
N LEU A 75 14.52 -8.68 -2.35
CA LEU A 75 14.47 -8.74 -3.81
C LEU A 75 15.66 -8.06 -4.49
N ARG A 76 16.63 -7.51 -3.72
CA ARG A 76 17.77 -6.74 -4.21
C ARG A 76 17.37 -5.50 -5.03
N CYS A 77 16.17 -4.96 -4.79
CA CYS A 77 15.68 -3.73 -5.43
C CYS A 77 16.15 -2.49 -4.66
N VAL A 78 17.47 -2.26 -4.65
CA VAL A 78 18.11 -1.20 -3.83
C VAL A 78 17.65 0.19 -4.25
N ASP A 79 17.43 0.44 -5.54
CA ASP A 79 16.96 1.74 -6.03
C ASP A 79 15.60 2.12 -5.40
N ARG A 80 14.67 1.16 -5.34
CA ARG A 80 13.37 1.34 -4.69
C ARG A 80 13.48 1.48 -3.16
N CYS A 81 14.52 0.92 -2.54
CA CYS A 81 14.75 1.15 -1.12
C CYS A 81 15.09 2.62 -0.83
N TRP A 82 15.87 3.26 -1.71
CA TRP A 82 16.16 4.69 -1.60
C TRP A 82 14.91 5.53 -1.78
N GLU A 83 14.06 5.18 -2.76
CA GLU A 83 12.75 5.83 -2.91
C GLU A 83 11.97 5.78 -1.60
N VAL A 84 11.83 4.63 -0.93
CA VAL A 84 11.09 4.54 0.35
C VAL A 84 11.80 5.29 1.51
N TYR A 85 13.12 5.40 1.49
CA TYR A 85 13.90 6.03 2.56
C TYR A 85 13.92 7.56 2.47
N GLU A 86 13.77 8.11 1.27
CA GLU A 86 13.82 9.55 1.00
C GLU A 86 12.46 10.26 1.16
N GLU A 87 11.35 9.52 1.21
CA GLU A 87 10.01 10.05 1.58
C GLU A 87 9.87 10.33 3.09
#